data_AF-A0A926HI32-F1
#
_entry.id   AF-A0A926HI32-F1
#
_cell.length_a   1.000
_cell.length_b   1.000
_cell.length_c   1.000
_cell.angle_alpha   90.00
_cell.angle_beta   90.00
_cell.angle_gamma   90.00
#
_symmetry.space_group_name_H-M   'P 1'
#
loop_
_entity.id
_entity.type
_entity.pdbx_description
1 polymer ?
#
loop_
_entity_poly.entity_id
_entity_poly.type
_entity_poly.pdbx_seq_one_letter_code
_entity_poly.pdbx_strand_id
1 'polypeptide(L)'
;MFNRIRNWMVDTYNGLYVIVLKPYMPSYTTVVAVVLAFLFGILWAYGLKPVQYYDGAPNQMSTLARDEWVKLVAGSFYGQIYGEEEVKQLLGMVENPAEVVNRLLPDAKGTIQASLQAIQPLAQQINGTPAPRPGRFLDDLINILLPLILVIIGALIISPVWQLLIKPNIWDVIYEALRSKTDEEVEEKKRQKENLMAIRHKKEEEQQMRLDTASAAATNPYGAPLMQKLSIYTKGRAFDDSFAIEDANDMFLGESGATIAKTIGETNELAAVEVWLFDKEDFVRTLNKLLVTEHAFNDPMLRAELEARVDNPATDIVVARPGTTITVETDALMLQAKVVDMKYGDNGIQPPNSFFETLKLQVEAWEKKGGGGMKTMPVAPMSAAVPAMAPPPPAPAFAQPAAPAYTPLPPTQMPPPPPPRTQPQDDDPFGGTGDFTPIGS
;
A
#
# COMPACT_ATOMS: atom_id res chain seq x y z
N MET A 1 -12.88 -49.29 -22.84
CA MET A 1 -12.80 -48.50 -24.09
C MET A 1 -13.00 -47.01 -23.82
N PHE A 2 -14.10 -46.61 -23.16
CA PHE A 2 -14.41 -45.21 -22.80
C PHE A 2 -13.29 -44.45 -22.07
N ASN A 3 -12.64 -45.06 -21.07
CA ASN A 3 -11.54 -44.40 -20.34
C ASN A 3 -10.30 -44.12 -21.19
N ARG A 4 -10.01 -44.95 -22.20
CA ARG A 4 -8.88 -44.72 -23.12
C ARG A 4 -9.16 -43.55 -24.07
N ILE A 5 -10.39 -43.46 -24.58
CA ILE A 5 -10.83 -42.36 -25.45
C ILE A 5 -10.86 -41.04 -24.69
N ARG A 6 -11.35 -41.05 -23.44
CA ARG A 6 -11.34 -39.88 -22.56
C ARG A 6 -9.91 -39.41 -22.29
N ASN A 7 -9.01 -40.31 -21.89
CA ASN A 7 -7.63 -39.95 -21.58
C ASN A 7 -6.90 -39.44 -22.83
N TRP A 8 -7.11 -40.06 -24.00
CA TRP A 8 -6.57 -39.57 -25.27
C TRP A 8 -7.08 -38.17 -25.62
N MET A 9 -8.37 -37.87 -25.42
CA MET A 9 -8.90 -36.51 -25.61
C MET A 9 -8.30 -35.50 -24.63
N VAL A 10 -8.13 -35.87 -23.35
CA VAL A 10 -7.53 -35.02 -22.33
C VAL A 10 -6.05 -34.76 -22.64
N ASP A 11 -5.30 -35.78 -23.05
CA ASP A 11 -3.89 -35.66 -23.42
C ASP A 11 -3.72 -34.84 -24.71
N THR A 12 -4.65 -34.98 -25.66
CA THR A 12 -4.68 -34.15 -26.88
C THR A 12 -5.01 -32.70 -26.56
N TYR A 13 -5.97 -32.45 -25.67
CA TYR A 13 -6.28 -31.10 -25.18
C TYR A 13 -5.11 -30.50 -24.42
N ASN A 14 -4.51 -31.22 -23.48
CA ASN A 14 -3.38 -30.72 -22.72
C ASN A 14 -2.15 -30.47 -23.63
N GLY A 15 -1.86 -31.41 -24.54
CA GLY A 15 -0.75 -31.31 -25.48
C GLY A 15 -0.90 -30.18 -26.50
N LEU A 16 -2.04 -30.11 -27.19
CA LEU A 16 -2.24 -29.13 -28.25
C LEU A 16 -2.71 -27.78 -27.69
N TYR A 17 -3.71 -27.77 -26.82
CA TYR A 17 -4.31 -26.53 -26.35
C TYR A 17 -3.50 -25.89 -25.23
N VAL A 18 -3.16 -26.63 -24.17
CA VAL A 18 -2.50 -26.03 -23.00
C VAL A 18 -1.02 -25.74 -23.25
N ILE A 19 -0.30 -26.65 -23.92
CA ILE A 19 1.14 -26.49 -24.15
C ILE A 19 1.42 -25.66 -25.40
N VAL A 20 0.78 -25.97 -26.53
CA VAL A 20 1.12 -25.33 -27.82
C VAL A 20 0.34 -24.04 -28.05
N LEU A 21 -0.97 -23.99 -27.84
CA LEU A 21 -1.79 -22.82 -28.22
C LEU A 21 -1.89 -21.75 -27.13
N LYS A 22 -2.15 -22.15 -25.87
CA LYS A 22 -2.44 -21.24 -24.74
C LYS A 22 -1.38 -20.17 -24.48
N PRO A 23 -0.05 -20.43 -24.61
CA PRO A 23 0.96 -19.40 -24.40
C PRO A 23 0.93 -18.27 -25.43
N TYR A 24 0.47 -18.54 -26.66
CA TYR A 24 0.39 -17.55 -27.74
C TYR A 24 -0.98 -16.90 -27.86
N MET A 25 -1.99 -17.40 -27.12
CA MET A 25 -3.31 -16.80 -27.14
C MET A 25 -3.34 -15.52 -26.30
N PRO A 26 -4.01 -14.46 -26.79
CA PRO A 26 -4.21 -13.26 -25.99
C PRO A 26 -4.98 -13.60 -24.72
N SER A 27 -4.61 -12.95 -23.62
CA SER A 27 -5.30 -13.12 -22.35
C SER A 27 -6.79 -12.78 -22.49
N TYR A 28 -7.66 -13.41 -21.69
CA TYR A 28 -9.09 -13.08 -21.68
C TYR A 28 -9.34 -11.57 -21.50
N THR A 29 -8.54 -10.91 -20.66
CA THR A 29 -8.56 -9.46 -20.46
C THR A 29 -8.21 -8.67 -21.71
N THR A 30 -7.25 -9.14 -22.51
CA THR A 30 -6.91 -8.52 -23.80
C THR A 30 -8.08 -8.65 -24.78
N VAL A 31 -8.72 -9.82 -24.84
CA VAL A 31 -9.88 -10.04 -25.71
C VAL A 31 -11.04 -9.12 -25.32
N VAL A 32 -11.38 -9.04 -24.03
CA VAL A 32 -12.41 -8.13 -23.53
C VAL A 32 -12.08 -6.67 -23.84
N ALA A 33 -10.82 -6.25 -23.64
CA ALA A 33 -10.39 -4.89 -23.95
C ALA A 33 -10.52 -4.56 -25.45
N VAL A 34 -10.17 -5.48 -26.34
CA VAL A 34 -10.34 -5.31 -27.80
C VAL A 34 -11.82 -5.19 -28.17
N VAL A 35 -12.68 -6.03 -27.59
CA VAL A 35 -14.13 -5.94 -27.82
C VAL A 35 -14.68 -4.60 -27.36
N LEU A 36 -14.30 -4.13 -26.16
CA LEU A 36 -14.72 -2.82 -25.64
C LEU A 36 -14.21 -1.66 -26.51
N ALA A 37 -12.96 -1.72 -26.98
CA ALA A 37 -12.40 -0.74 -27.90
C ALA A 37 -13.18 -0.69 -29.24
N PHE A 38 -13.54 -1.86 -29.78
CA PHE A 38 -14.34 -1.96 -30.99
C PHE A 38 -15.74 -1.36 -30.80
N LEU A 39 -16.42 -1.71 -29.71
CA LEU A 39 -17.73 -1.15 -29.37
C LEU A 39 -17.67 0.37 -29.16
N PHE A 40 -16.61 0.86 -28.53
CA PHE A 40 -16.37 2.30 -28.39
C PHE A 40 -16.19 2.98 -29.74
N GLY A 41 -15.45 2.37 -30.66
CA GLY A 41 -15.30 2.86 -32.04
C GLY A 41 -16.63 2.98 -32.77
N ILE A 42 -17.50 1.96 -32.66
CA ILE A 42 -18.86 2.00 -33.22
C ILE A 42 -19.67 3.14 -32.57
N LEU A 43 -19.66 3.24 -31.24
CA LEU A 43 -20.38 4.29 -30.52
C LEU A 43 -19.91 5.69 -30.94
N TRP A 44 -18.62 5.87 -31.15
CA TRP A 44 -18.06 7.13 -31.64
C TRP A 44 -18.54 7.45 -33.07
N ALA A 45 -18.40 6.48 -33.97
CA ALA A 45 -18.72 6.64 -35.40
C ALA A 45 -20.22 6.88 -35.67
N TYR A 46 -21.11 6.27 -34.89
CA TYR A 46 -22.56 6.40 -35.12
C TYR A 46 -23.26 7.34 -34.14
N GLY A 47 -22.73 7.50 -32.93
CA GLY A 47 -23.33 8.34 -31.89
C GLY A 47 -22.83 9.79 -31.90
N LEU A 48 -21.51 9.99 -31.97
CA LEU A 48 -20.91 11.33 -31.83
C LEU A 48 -20.63 12.00 -33.18
N LYS A 49 -20.25 11.23 -34.20
CA LYS A 49 -19.91 11.73 -35.54
C LYS A 49 -20.56 10.89 -36.64
N PRO A 50 -21.89 10.99 -36.80
CA PRO A 50 -22.60 10.18 -37.78
C PRO A 50 -22.09 10.45 -39.20
N VAL A 51 -22.15 9.40 -40.02
CA VAL A 51 -21.78 9.46 -41.45
C VAL A 51 -22.67 10.46 -42.17
N GLN A 52 -22.04 11.40 -42.88
CA GLN A 52 -22.73 12.36 -43.74
C GLN A 52 -22.65 11.87 -45.19
N TYR A 53 -23.80 11.86 -45.86
CA TYR A 53 -23.91 11.53 -47.28
C TYR A 53 -23.88 12.82 -48.10
N TYR A 54 -23.07 12.82 -49.17
CA TYR A 54 -22.97 13.90 -50.15
C TYR A 54 -23.75 13.55 -51.42
N ASP A 55 -24.15 14.57 -52.18
CA ASP A 55 -24.86 14.50 -53.46
C ASP A 55 -26.21 13.76 -53.45
N GLY A 56 -26.84 13.61 -52.27
CA GLY A 56 -28.04 12.79 -52.10
C GLY A 56 -29.38 13.54 -52.01
N ALA A 57 -29.35 14.87 -51.89
CA ALA A 57 -30.55 15.68 -51.62
C ALA A 57 -30.56 17.00 -52.40
N PRO A 58 -31.75 17.61 -52.66
CA PRO A 58 -31.86 18.85 -53.43
C PRO A 58 -31.00 20.01 -52.92
N ASN A 59 -30.74 20.10 -51.61
CA ASN A 59 -29.84 21.09 -51.02
C ASN A 59 -28.37 20.90 -51.42
N GLN A 60 -27.96 19.69 -51.80
CA GLN A 60 -26.59 19.34 -52.18
C GLN A 60 -26.36 19.43 -53.69
N MET A 61 -27.40 19.68 -54.47
CA MET A 61 -27.30 19.79 -55.92
C MET A 61 -26.56 21.06 -56.36
N SER A 62 -26.03 21.04 -57.59
CA SER A 62 -25.48 22.24 -58.23
C SER A 62 -26.52 23.36 -58.28
N THR A 63 -26.08 24.62 -58.31
CA THR A 63 -27.00 25.78 -58.34
C THR A 63 -27.99 25.71 -59.51
N LEU A 64 -27.54 25.27 -60.68
CA LEU A 64 -28.42 25.10 -61.85
C LEU A 64 -29.50 24.03 -61.62
N ALA A 65 -29.14 22.90 -61.02
CA ALA A 65 -30.11 21.84 -60.71
C ALA A 65 -31.10 22.26 -59.61
N ARG A 66 -30.65 23.05 -58.62
CA ARG A 66 -31.53 23.67 -57.62
C ARG A 66 -32.52 24.65 -58.25
N ASP A 67 -32.07 25.43 -59.23
CA ASP A 67 -32.93 26.35 -59.96
C ASP A 67 -34.02 25.60 -60.73
N GLU A 68 -33.66 24.52 -61.42
CA GLU A 68 -34.63 23.68 -62.13
C GLU A 68 -35.59 22.98 -61.16
N TRP A 69 -35.11 22.51 -60.01
CA TRP A 69 -35.97 21.95 -58.96
C TRP A 69 -37.04 22.96 -58.51
N VAL A 70 -36.63 24.19 -58.19
CA VAL A 70 -37.56 25.24 -57.74
C VAL A 70 -38.55 25.61 -58.84
N LYS A 71 -38.14 25.65 -60.12
CA LYS A 71 -39.06 25.87 -61.25
C LYS A 71 -40.08 24.73 -61.40
N LEU A 72 -39.66 23.48 -61.22
CA LEU A 72 -40.56 22.32 -61.27
C LEU A 72 -41.56 22.33 -60.10
N VAL A 73 -41.11 22.68 -58.89
CA VAL A 73 -41.98 22.84 -57.71
C VAL A 73 -42.97 24.00 -57.92
N ALA A 74 -42.51 25.13 -58.45
CA ALA A 74 -43.36 26.25 -58.81
C ALA A 74 -44.43 25.86 -59.84
N GLY A 75 -44.01 25.21 -60.93
CA GLY A 75 -44.89 24.77 -62.00
C GLY A 75 -45.93 23.74 -61.54
N SER A 76 -45.55 22.82 -60.66
CA SER A 76 -46.47 21.84 -60.09
C SER A 76 -47.48 22.45 -59.11
N PHE A 77 -47.10 23.48 -58.34
CA PHE A 77 -48.04 24.26 -57.54
C PHE A 77 -49.04 25.03 -58.42
N TYR A 78 -48.54 25.73 -59.44
CA TYR A 78 -49.37 26.48 -60.38
C TYR A 78 -50.34 25.57 -61.16
N GLY A 79 -49.90 24.36 -61.50
CA GLY A 79 -50.71 23.31 -62.11
C GLY A 79 -51.63 22.57 -61.14
N GLN A 80 -51.69 22.97 -59.86
CA GLN A 80 -52.50 22.34 -58.81
C GLN A 80 -52.22 20.84 -58.61
N ILE A 81 -50.99 20.41 -58.90
CA ILE A 81 -50.53 19.02 -58.68
C ILE A 81 -50.21 18.79 -57.19
N TYR A 82 -49.65 19.79 -56.52
CA TYR A 82 -49.30 19.76 -55.10
C TYR A 82 -50.01 20.89 -54.34
N GLY A 83 -50.36 20.64 -53.08
CA GLY A 83 -50.89 21.63 -52.16
C GLY A 83 -49.80 22.49 -51.53
N GLU A 84 -50.21 23.47 -50.72
CA GLU A 84 -49.27 24.41 -50.08
C GLU A 84 -48.30 23.70 -49.13
N GLU A 85 -48.75 22.68 -48.40
CA GLU A 85 -47.91 21.96 -47.44
C GLU A 85 -46.87 21.07 -48.12
N GLU A 86 -47.24 20.37 -49.20
CA GLU A 86 -46.30 19.58 -49.99
C GLU A 86 -45.25 20.47 -50.66
N VAL A 87 -45.66 21.64 -51.16
CA VAL A 87 -44.73 22.62 -51.73
C VAL A 87 -43.78 23.15 -50.66
N LYS A 88 -44.26 23.42 -49.44
CA LYS A 88 -43.37 23.82 -48.34
C LYS A 88 -42.35 22.74 -48.01
N GLN A 89 -42.76 21.47 -47.99
CA GLN A 89 -41.84 20.35 -47.78
C GLN A 89 -40.79 20.26 -48.89
N LEU A 90 -41.19 20.34 -50.16
CA LEU A 90 -40.29 20.25 -51.31
C LEU A 90 -39.33 21.45 -51.43
N LEU A 91 -39.79 22.66 -51.08
CA LEU A 91 -38.94 23.86 -51.02
C LEU A 91 -37.97 23.80 -49.83
N GLY A 92 -38.38 23.19 -48.71
CA GLY A 92 -37.52 22.97 -47.53
C GLY A 92 -36.33 22.05 -47.80
N MET A 93 -36.39 21.23 -48.85
CA MET A 93 -35.28 20.38 -49.27
C MET A 93 -34.14 21.15 -49.96
N VAL A 94 -34.37 22.39 -50.39
CA VAL A 94 -33.37 23.24 -51.05
C VAL A 94 -32.76 24.21 -50.04
N GLU A 95 -31.50 24.59 -50.23
CA GLU A 95 -30.87 25.64 -49.44
C GLU A 95 -31.48 27.02 -49.81
N ASN A 96 -32.02 27.73 -48.81
CA ASN A 96 -32.60 29.07 -48.94
C ASN A 96 -33.58 29.24 -50.13
N PRO A 97 -34.75 28.58 -50.12
CA PRO A 97 -35.68 28.61 -51.27
C PRO A 97 -36.15 30.03 -51.63
N ALA A 98 -36.34 30.92 -50.65
CA ALA A 98 -36.72 32.31 -50.89
C ALA A 98 -35.67 33.07 -51.73
N GLU A 99 -34.40 32.84 -51.47
CA GLU A 99 -33.30 33.47 -52.21
C GLU A 99 -33.28 32.96 -53.66
N VAL A 100 -33.49 31.66 -53.87
CA VAL A 100 -33.57 31.06 -55.21
C VAL A 100 -34.73 31.65 -55.99
N VAL A 101 -35.93 31.73 -55.39
CA VAL A 101 -37.10 32.33 -56.04
C VAL A 101 -36.85 33.80 -56.39
N ASN A 102 -36.33 34.60 -55.45
CA ASN A 102 -36.04 36.01 -55.67
C ASN A 102 -34.94 36.24 -56.73
N ARG A 103 -33.98 35.31 -56.85
CA ARG A 103 -32.96 35.33 -57.90
C ARG A 103 -33.53 35.01 -59.27
N LEU A 104 -34.45 34.05 -59.37
CA LEU A 104 -35.01 33.60 -60.64
C LEU A 104 -36.13 34.50 -61.18
N LEU A 105 -36.85 35.20 -60.30
CA LEU A 105 -38.02 36.02 -60.63
C LEU A 105 -37.78 37.11 -61.70
N PRO A 106 -36.65 37.85 -61.68
CA PRO A 106 -36.39 38.93 -62.64
C PRO A 106 -36.19 38.41 -64.08
N ASP A 107 -35.60 37.23 -64.23
CA ASP A 107 -35.23 36.65 -65.53
C ASP A 107 -36.31 35.71 -66.09
N ALA A 108 -37.24 35.24 -65.25
CA ALA A 108 -38.31 34.34 -65.63
C ALA A 108 -39.35 35.03 -66.54
N LYS A 109 -39.90 34.28 -67.51
CA LYS A 109 -40.92 34.77 -68.46
C LYS A 109 -42.11 33.81 -68.54
N GLY A 110 -43.26 34.35 -68.91
CA GLY A 110 -44.48 33.57 -69.18
C GLY A 110 -44.94 32.77 -67.96
N THR A 111 -45.35 31.52 -68.17
CA THR A 111 -45.89 30.64 -67.12
C THR A 111 -44.92 30.40 -65.96
N ILE A 112 -43.61 30.39 -66.21
CA ILE A 112 -42.59 30.20 -65.17
C ILE A 112 -42.54 31.40 -64.22
N GLN A 113 -42.75 32.62 -64.73
CA GLN A 113 -42.79 33.80 -63.89
C GLN A 113 -44.03 33.79 -62.98
N ALA A 114 -45.19 33.46 -63.54
CA ALA A 114 -46.44 33.35 -62.77
C ALA A 114 -46.36 32.25 -61.70
N SER A 115 -45.74 31.11 -62.03
CA SER A 115 -45.57 30.02 -61.08
C SER A 115 -44.61 30.36 -59.93
N LEU A 116 -43.50 31.05 -60.21
CA LEU A 116 -42.57 31.53 -59.19
C LEU A 116 -43.19 32.60 -58.28
N GLN A 117 -44.00 33.51 -58.83
CA GLN A 117 -44.77 34.49 -58.03
C GLN A 117 -45.76 33.81 -57.08
N ALA A 118 -46.42 32.74 -57.53
CA ALA A 118 -47.39 32.00 -56.73
C ALA A 118 -46.75 31.32 -55.50
N ILE A 119 -45.53 30.79 -55.64
CA ILE A 119 -44.82 30.13 -54.53
C ILE A 119 -43.96 31.09 -53.69
N GLN A 120 -43.76 32.35 -54.12
CA GLN A 120 -42.94 33.34 -53.41
C GLN A 120 -43.33 33.54 -51.93
N PRO A 121 -44.62 33.74 -51.56
CA PRO A 121 -44.99 33.91 -50.15
C PRO A 121 -44.79 32.63 -49.34
N LEU A 122 -44.87 31.45 -49.97
CA LEU A 122 -44.60 30.16 -49.34
C LEU A 122 -43.11 29.99 -49.09
N ALA A 123 -42.27 30.34 -50.08
CA ALA A 123 -40.82 30.25 -49.97
C ALA A 123 -40.24 31.13 -48.85
N GLN A 124 -40.82 32.31 -48.62
CA GLN A 124 -40.41 33.23 -47.54
C GLN A 124 -40.69 32.69 -46.13
N GLN A 125 -41.60 31.73 -45.98
CA GLN A 125 -41.94 31.13 -44.69
C GLN A 125 -41.02 29.96 -44.30
N ILE A 126 -40.14 29.52 -45.21
CA ILE A 126 -39.36 28.30 -45.06
C ILE A 126 -37.88 28.64 -44.99
N ASN A 127 -37.24 28.22 -43.90
CA ASN A 127 -35.79 28.13 -43.83
C ASN A 127 -35.38 26.78 -44.39
N GLY A 128 -34.75 26.79 -45.56
CA GLY A 128 -34.30 25.59 -46.26
C GLY A 128 -33.24 24.79 -45.50
N THR A 129 -32.98 23.56 -45.93
CA THR A 129 -31.95 22.72 -45.33
C THR A 129 -30.58 23.08 -45.91
N PRO A 130 -29.59 23.50 -45.10
CA PRO A 130 -28.27 23.81 -45.61
C PRO A 130 -27.56 22.57 -46.14
N ALA A 131 -26.70 22.73 -47.14
CA ALA A 131 -25.87 21.64 -47.65
C ALA A 131 -24.81 21.24 -46.58
N PRO A 132 -24.58 19.93 -46.34
CA PRO A 132 -23.41 19.48 -45.59
C PRO A 132 -22.14 20.05 -46.23
N ARG A 133 -21.29 20.64 -45.41
CA ARG A 133 -20.01 21.19 -45.87
C ARG A 133 -18.93 20.15 -45.63
N PRO A 134 -18.05 19.89 -46.62
CA PRO A 134 -16.92 19.00 -46.40
C PRO A 134 -16.08 19.52 -45.23
N GLY A 135 -15.69 18.60 -44.35
CA GLY A 135 -14.76 18.87 -43.27
C GLY A 135 -13.43 19.36 -43.84
N ARG A 136 -12.69 20.12 -43.04
CA ARG A 136 -11.28 20.38 -43.37
C ARG A 136 -10.51 19.08 -43.14
N PHE A 137 -9.48 18.84 -43.95
CA PHE A 137 -8.60 17.66 -43.80
C PHE A 137 -8.12 17.45 -42.35
N LEU A 138 -7.79 18.54 -41.64
CA LEU A 138 -7.38 18.49 -40.24
C LEU A 138 -8.51 18.02 -39.30
N ASP A 139 -9.75 18.44 -39.55
CA ASP A 139 -10.90 18.03 -38.74
C ASP A 139 -11.20 16.54 -38.93
N ASP A 140 -11.11 16.05 -40.18
CA ASP A 140 -11.30 14.63 -40.49
C ASP A 140 -10.20 13.77 -39.86
N LEU A 141 -8.95 14.24 -39.91
CA LEU A 141 -7.82 13.55 -39.28
C LEU A 141 -8.00 13.47 -37.76
N ILE A 142 -8.40 14.57 -37.12
CA ILE A 142 -8.68 14.60 -35.67
C ILE A 142 -9.82 13.64 -35.33
N ASN A 143 -10.89 13.59 -36.14
CA ASN A 143 -12.04 12.72 -35.87
C ASN A 143 -11.70 11.22 -35.90
N ILE A 144 -10.69 10.83 -36.68
CA ILE A 144 -10.20 9.45 -36.75
C ILE A 144 -9.15 9.17 -35.66
N LEU A 145 -8.20 10.08 -35.47
CA LEU A 145 -7.09 9.86 -34.53
C LEU A 145 -7.51 10.01 -33.08
N LEU A 146 -8.42 10.93 -32.76
CA LEU A 146 -8.85 11.19 -31.39
C LEU A 146 -9.44 9.94 -30.69
N PRO A 147 -10.42 9.21 -31.24
CA PRO A 147 -10.94 8.01 -30.59
C PRO A 147 -9.87 6.92 -30.46
N LEU A 148 -8.97 6.78 -31.44
CA LEU A 148 -7.87 5.82 -31.37
C LEU A 148 -6.90 6.16 -30.23
N ILE A 149 -6.51 7.43 -30.11
CA ILE A 149 -5.66 7.92 -29.03
C ILE A 149 -6.35 7.71 -27.67
N LEU A 150 -7.65 8.02 -27.56
CA LEU A 150 -8.41 7.81 -26.32
C LEU A 150 -8.45 6.33 -25.91
N VAL A 151 -8.63 5.41 -26.87
CA VAL A 151 -8.57 3.97 -26.60
C VAL A 151 -7.17 3.55 -26.13
N ILE A 152 -6.10 4.05 -26.76
CA ILE A 152 -4.72 3.73 -26.38
C ILE A 152 -4.42 4.26 -24.97
N ILE A 153 -4.73 5.53 -24.69
CA ILE A 153 -4.55 6.14 -23.37
C ILE A 153 -5.38 5.40 -22.32
N GLY A 154 -6.64 5.09 -22.65
CA GLY A 154 -7.52 4.29 -21.80
C GLY A 154 -6.90 2.93 -21.49
N ALA A 155 -6.37 2.21 -22.48
CA ALA A 155 -5.71 0.93 -22.27
C ALA A 155 -4.44 1.06 -21.41
N LEU A 156 -3.65 2.11 -21.59
CA LEU A 156 -2.44 2.37 -20.80
C LEU A 156 -2.75 2.68 -19.33
N ILE A 157 -3.93 3.24 -19.03
CA ILE A 157 -4.37 3.53 -17.65
C ILE A 157 -5.11 2.32 -17.04
N ILE A 158 -6.04 1.73 -17.79
CA ILE A 158 -6.88 0.62 -17.32
C ILE A 158 -6.04 -0.64 -17.11
N SER A 159 -5.03 -0.90 -17.94
CA SER A 159 -4.15 -2.08 -17.81
C SER A 159 -3.43 -2.14 -16.45
N PRO A 160 -2.67 -1.11 -16.01
CA PRO A 160 -2.03 -1.13 -14.70
C PRO A 160 -3.04 -1.07 -13.55
N VAL A 161 -4.14 -0.33 -13.67
CA VAL A 161 -5.21 -0.31 -12.65
C VAL A 161 -5.82 -1.71 -12.47
N TRP A 162 -6.08 -2.41 -13.58
CA TRP A 162 -6.60 -3.77 -13.55
C TRP A 162 -5.59 -4.71 -12.89
N GLN A 163 -4.31 -4.63 -13.25
CA GLN A 163 -3.27 -5.50 -12.71
C GLN A 163 -2.96 -5.25 -11.23
N LEU A 164 -2.95 -3.99 -10.79
CA LEU A 164 -2.55 -3.63 -9.42
C LEU A 164 -3.70 -3.61 -8.42
N LEU A 165 -4.91 -3.19 -8.82
CA LEU A 165 -6.00 -2.95 -7.88
C LEU A 165 -7.14 -3.95 -8.03
N ILE A 166 -7.56 -4.28 -9.24
CA ILE A 166 -8.78 -5.06 -9.47
C ILE A 166 -8.50 -6.56 -9.44
N LYS A 167 -7.48 -7.01 -10.17
CA LYS A 167 -7.13 -8.43 -10.28
C LYS A 167 -6.82 -9.06 -8.90
N PRO A 168 -5.88 -8.55 -8.09
CA PRO A 168 -5.53 -9.18 -6.82
C PRO A 168 -6.63 -9.06 -5.76
N ASN A 169 -7.39 -7.96 -5.74
CA ASN A 169 -8.33 -7.70 -4.64
C ASN A 169 -9.75 -8.23 -4.90
N ILE A 170 -10.17 -8.35 -6.16
CA ILE A 170 -11.55 -8.71 -6.53
C ILE A 170 -11.55 -10.01 -7.32
N TRP A 171 -10.79 -10.09 -8.42
CA TRP A 171 -10.84 -11.23 -9.32
C TRP A 171 -10.28 -12.50 -8.70
N ASP A 172 -9.09 -12.42 -8.10
CA ASP A 172 -8.44 -13.58 -7.50
C ASP A 172 -9.25 -14.14 -6.32
N VAL A 173 -9.90 -13.26 -5.53
CA VAL A 173 -10.80 -13.66 -4.42
C VAL A 173 -12.03 -14.42 -4.95
N ILE A 174 -12.68 -13.90 -5.98
CA ILE A 174 -13.86 -14.52 -6.59
C ILE A 174 -13.48 -15.83 -7.28
N TYR A 175 -12.38 -15.85 -8.02
CA TYR A 175 -11.88 -17.04 -8.71
C TYR A 175 -11.50 -18.14 -7.73
N GLU A 176 -10.82 -17.80 -6.62
CA GLU A 176 -10.51 -18.75 -5.56
C GLU A 176 -11.75 -19.25 -4.81
N ALA A 177 -12.82 -18.46 -4.72
CA ALA A 177 -14.07 -18.87 -4.08
C ALA A 177 -14.91 -19.80 -4.98
N LEU A 178 -14.84 -19.61 -6.31
CA LEU A 178 -15.56 -20.43 -7.29
C LEU A 178 -14.80 -21.70 -7.68
N ARG A 179 -13.47 -21.70 -7.59
CA ARG A 179 -12.68 -22.91 -7.79
C ARG A 179 -12.91 -23.86 -6.63
N SER A 180 -13.36 -25.09 -6.92
CA SER A 180 -13.37 -26.16 -5.93
C SER A 180 -11.92 -26.43 -5.49
N LYS A 181 -11.55 -25.95 -4.30
CA LYS A 181 -10.24 -26.21 -3.72
C LYS A 181 -10.17 -27.69 -3.35
N THR A 182 -9.04 -28.31 -3.68
CA THR A 182 -8.69 -29.65 -3.22
C THR A 182 -8.54 -29.59 -1.69
N ASP A 183 -8.95 -30.64 -0.97
CA ASP A 183 -8.97 -30.67 0.51
C ASP A 183 -7.61 -30.28 1.14
N GLU A 184 -6.51 -30.59 0.47
CA GLU A 184 -5.13 -30.27 0.87
C GLU A 184 -4.83 -28.76 0.92
N GLU A 185 -5.30 -27.98 -0.06
CA GLU A 185 -5.12 -26.52 -0.10
C GLU A 185 -5.95 -25.80 0.98
N VAL A 186 -7.07 -26.41 1.41
CA VAL A 186 -7.95 -25.88 2.47
C VAL A 186 -7.29 -26.04 3.84
N GLU A 187 -6.65 -27.18 4.08
CA GLU A 187 -5.91 -27.44 5.32
C GLU A 187 -4.70 -26.52 5.48
N GLU A 188 -3.93 -26.28 4.42
CA GLU A 188 -2.77 -25.36 4.48
C GLU A 188 -3.18 -23.93 4.80
N LYS A 189 -4.24 -23.40 4.17
CA LYS A 189 -4.76 -22.05 4.48
C LYS A 189 -5.30 -21.97 5.90
N LYS A 190 -5.86 -23.05 6.45
CA LYS A 190 -6.32 -23.10 7.84
C LYS A 190 -5.14 -23.02 8.81
N ARG A 191 -4.08 -23.80 8.58
CA ARG A 191 -2.83 -23.74 9.37
C ARG A 191 -2.17 -22.37 9.31
N GLN A 192 -2.12 -21.73 8.14
CA GLN A 192 -1.57 -20.38 8.00
C GLN A 192 -2.39 -19.33 8.77
N LYS A 193 -3.73 -19.42 8.75
CA LYS A 193 -4.60 -18.55 9.54
C LYS A 193 -4.41 -18.77 11.04
N GLU A 194 -4.31 -20.03 11.48
CA GLU A 194 -4.05 -20.38 12.89
C GLU A 194 -2.71 -19.81 13.37
N ASN A 195 -1.64 -19.95 12.58
CA ASN A 195 -0.34 -19.36 12.90
C ASN A 195 -0.41 -17.83 13.01
N LEU A 196 -1.15 -17.16 12.11
CA LEU A 196 -1.31 -15.71 12.16
C LEU A 196 -2.12 -15.24 13.38
N MET A 197 -3.14 -16.00 13.76
CA MET A 197 -3.94 -15.73 14.97
C MET A 197 -3.11 -15.93 16.24
N ALA A 198 -2.28 -16.98 16.31
CA ALA A 198 -1.35 -17.20 17.42
C ALA A 198 -0.34 -16.05 17.57
N ILE A 199 0.16 -15.50 16.46
CA ILE A 199 1.06 -14.33 16.48
C ILE A 199 0.35 -13.07 16.99
N ARG A 200 -0.93 -12.85 16.63
CA ARG A 200 -1.71 -11.72 17.15
C ARG A 200 -1.97 -11.87 18.65
N HIS A 201 -2.39 -13.06 19.08
CA HIS A 201 -2.66 -13.33 20.49
C HIS A 201 -1.42 -13.09 21.35
N LYS A 202 -0.24 -13.53 20.89
CA LYS A 202 1.03 -13.28 21.56
C LYS A 202 1.37 -11.79 21.68
N LYS A 203 1.06 -10.98 20.66
CA LYS A 203 1.26 -9.52 20.70
C LYS A 203 0.28 -8.83 21.64
N GLU A 204 -0.96 -9.31 21.72
CA GLU A 204 -1.99 -8.80 22.62
C GLU A 204 -1.65 -9.11 24.08
N GLU A 205 -1.18 -10.32 24.38
CA GLU A 205 -0.66 -10.70 25.71
C GLU A 205 0.56 -9.86 26.13
N GLU A 206 1.48 -9.58 25.20
CA GLU A 206 2.65 -8.72 25.46
C GLU A 206 2.22 -7.27 25.76
N GLN A 207 1.22 -6.75 25.05
CA GLN A 207 0.64 -5.44 25.33
C GLN A 207 -0.07 -5.41 26.69
N GLN A 208 -0.79 -6.48 27.03
CA GLN A 208 -1.50 -6.58 28.31
C GLN A 208 -0.52 -6.67 29.49
N MET A 209 0.56 -7.44 29.36
CA MET A 209 1.64 -7.46 30.36
C MET A 209 2.36 -6.11 30.51
N ARG A 210 2.55 -5.35 29.42
CA ARG A 210 3.06 -3.97 29.50
C ARG A 210 2.14 -3.05 30.29
N LEU A 211 0.82 -3.21 30.13
CA LEU A 211 -0.17 -2.42 30.87
C LEU A 211 -0.22 -2.81 32.35
N ASP A 212 -0.26 -4.10 32.66
CA ASP A 212 -0.29 -4.61 34.05
C ASP A 212 0.97 -4.22 34.83
N THR A 213 2.13 -4.15 34.16
CA THR A 213 3.38 -3.70 34.79
C THR A 213 3.47 -2.18 34.91
N ALA A 214 2.94 -1.42 33.95
CA ALA A 214 2.83 0.04 34.11
C ALA A 214 2.01 0.41 35.37
N SER A 215 1.05 -0.44 35.76
CA SER A 215 0.36 -0.35 37.06
C SER A 215 1.16 -0.88 38.26
N ALA A 216 2.11 -1.82 38.09
CA ALA A 216 2.98 -2.33 39.15
C ALA A 216 4.17 -1.42 39.49
N ALA A 217 4.57 -0.54 38.56
CA ALA A 217 5.63 0.48 38.72
C ALA A 217 5.38 1.48 39.89
N ALA A 218 4.17 1.49 40.46
CA ALA A 218 3.81 2.30 41.63
C ALA A 218 4.32 1.73 42.98
N THR A 219 4.98 0.56 43.00
CA THR A 219 5.28 -0.17 44.26
C THR A 219 6.76 -0.20 44.63
N ASN A 220 7.68 0.24 43.76
CA ASN A 220 9.13 0.17 44.00
C ASN A 220 9.69 1.58 44.36
N PRO A 221 10.46 1.73 45.46
CA PRO A 221 11.00 3.03 45.90
C PRO A 221 11.96 3.71 44.91
N TYR A 222 12.43 3.02 43.86
CA TYR A 222 13.35 3.55 42.86
C TYR A 222 12.67 4.01 41.54
N GLY A 223 11.35 3.98 41.46
CA GLY A 223 10.59 4.42 40.27
C GLY A 223 10.41 3.33 39.22
N ALA A 224 10.24 3.74 37.95
CA ALA A 224 10.06 2.81 36.84
C ALA A 224 11.36 2.02 36.56
N PRO A 225 11.28 0.71 36.24
CA PRO A 225 12.47 -0.08 35.94
C PRO A 225 13.15 0.44 34.66
N LEU A 226 14.48 0.53 34.69
CA LEU A 226 15.31 0.86 33.54
C LEU A 226 15.31 -0.26 32.50
N MET A 227 15.26 -1.51 32.98
CA MET A 227 15.23 -2.70 32.13
C MET A 227 14.17 -3.65 32.68
N GLN A 228 13.34 -4.18 31.78
CA GLN A 228 12.36 -5.21 32.07
C GLN A 228 12.35 -6.23 30.94
N LYS A 229 12.75 -7.46 31.24
CA LYS A 229 12.86 -8.56 30.27
C LYS A 229 12.35 -9.86 30.86
N LEU A 230 11.92 -10.76 29.97
CA LEU A 230 11.50 -12.11 30.33
C LEU A 230 12.58 -13.10 29.87
N SER A 231 13.19 -13.80 30.82
CA SER A 231 14.13 -14.89 30.57
C SER A 231 13.38 -16.21 30.70
N ILE A 232 13.42 -17.03 29.64
CA ILE A 232 12.65 -18.28 29.56
C ILE A 232 13.59 -19.44 29.31
N TYR A 233 13.69 -20.32 30.30
CA TYR A 233 14.28 -21.62 30.13
C TYR A 233 13.24 -22.62 29.61
N THR A 234 13.62 -23.38 28.58
CA THR A 234 12.88 -24.56 28.11
C THR A 234 13.88 -25.68 27.91
N LYS A 235 13.57 -26.87 28.44
CA LYS A 235 14.41 -28.05 28.32
C LYS A 235 14.85 -28.30 26.87
N GLY A 236 16.15 -28.53 26.68
CA GLY A 236 16.77 -28.79 25.37
C GLY A 236 17.24 -27.54 24.62
N ARG A 237 17.00 -26.33 25.12
CA ARG A 237 17.56 -25.07 24.58
C ARG A 237 18.76 -24.62 25.43
N ALA A 238 19.77 -24.04 24.77
CA ALA A 238 20.82 -23.31 25.48
C ALA A 238 20.23 -22.13 26.27
N PHE A 239 20.73 -21.90 27.47
CA PHE A 239 20.21 -20.88 28.39
C PHE A 239 21.36 -20.04 28.93
N ASP A 240 21.51 -18.87 28.32
CA ASP A 240 22.56 -17.89 28.57
C ASP A 240 22.02 -16.51 28.14
N ASP A 241 21.04 -16.03 28.89
CA ASP A 241 20.37 -14.76 28.57
C ASP A 241 21.16 -13.61 29.19
N SER A 242 21.50 -12.60 28.38
CA SER A 242 22.15 -11.37 28.83
C SER A 242 21.36 -10.13 28.37
N PHE A 243 21.22 -9.16 29.27
CA PHE A 243 20.43 -7.95 29.10
C PHE A 243 21.21 -6.73 29.55
N ALA A 244 21.45 -5.80 28.62
CA ALA A 244 22.03 -4.50 28.92
C ALA A 244 21.06 -3.65 29.76
N ILE A 245 21.61 -2.93 30.74
CA ILE A 245 20.92 -1.95 31.56
C ILE A 245 21.40 -0.57 31.11
N GLU A 246 20.49 0.18 30.51
CA GLU A 246 20.74 1.50 29.91
C GLU A 246 19.80 2.54 30.52
N ASP A 247 20.25 3.79 30.58
CA ASP A 247 19.41 4.92 31.00
C ASP A 247 18.54 5.45 29.85
N ALA A 248 17.76 6.50 30.11
CA ALA A 248 16.90 7.13 29.10
C ALA A 248 17.66 7.81 27.93
N ASN A 249 18.98 7.94 28.02
CA ASN A 249 19.85 8.52 26.99
C ASN A 249 20.71 7.44 26.29
N ASP A 250 20.35 6.16 26.42
CA ASP A 250 21.11 5.01 25.92
C ASP A 250 22.54 4.92 26.51
N MET A 251 22.78 5.50 27.70
CA MET A 251 24.04 5.34 28.41
C MET A 251 24.06 4.01 29.15
N PHE A 252 25.08 3.20 28.85
CA PHE A 252 25.31 1.92 29.54
C PHE A 252 25.64 2.13 31.02
N LEU A 253 24.85 1.50 31.89
CA LEU A 253 25.00 1.51 33.35
C LEU A 253 25.46 0.14 33.89
N GLY A 254 25.16 -0.96 33.20
CA GLY A 254 25.53 -2.30 33.62
C GLY A 254 24.90 -3.38 32.75
N GLU A 255 25.07 -4.62 33.15
CA GLU A 255 24.51 -5.78 32.46
C GLU A 255 23.97 -6.78 33.49
N SER A 256 22.92 -7.49 33.12
CA SER A 256 22.37 -8.54 33.96
C SER A 256 21.91 -9.72 33.12
N GLY A 257 21.88 -10.90 33.70
CA GLY A 257 21.52 -12.08 32.95
C GLY A 257 21.10 -13.25 33.82
N ALA A 258 20.69 -14.31 33.14
CA ALA A 258 20.34 -15.58 33.75
C ALA A 258 20.99 -16.72 32.97
N THR A 259 21.75 -17.56 33.68
CA THR A 259 22.56 -18.64 33.09
C THR A 259 22.44 -19.93 33.88
N ILE A 260 22.93 -21.03 33.31
CA ILE A 260 22.93 -22.33 33.98
C ILE A 260 24.03 -22.39 35.04
N ALA A 261 23.66 -22.51 36.30
CA ALA A 261 24.62 -22.68 37.40
C ALA A 261 25.03 -24.14 37.61
N LYS A 262 24.04 -25.05 37.59
CA LYS A 262 24.25 -26.49 37.82
C LYS A 262 23.24 -27.34 37.08
N THR A 263 23.73 -28.43 36.51
CA THR A 263 22.94 -29.52 35.96
C THR A 263 23.15 -30.81 36.76
N ILE A 264 22.18 -31.72 36.68
CA ILE A 264 22.20 -33.04 37.34
C ILE A 264 21.89 -34.15 36.34
N GLY A 265 22.36 -35.35 36.66
CA GLY A 265 22.11 -36.55 35.85
C GLY A 265 22.90 -36.60 34.54
N GLU A 266 22.83 -37.75 33.89
CA GLU A 266 23.51 -37.99 32.60
C GLU A 266 22.92 -37.18 31.44
N THR A 267 21.67 -36.71 31.60
CA THR A 267 20.96 -35.90 30.61
C THR A 267 21.12 -34.38 30.79
N ASN A 268 22.01 -33.95 31.70
CA ASN A 268 22.29 -32.53 32.00
C ASN A 268 21.02 -31.71 32.31
N GLU A 269 20.18 -32.24 33.19
CA GLU A 269 18.94 -31.56 33.57
C GLU A 269 19.22 -30.35 34.46
N LEU A 270 18.56 -29.22 34.22
CA LEU A 270 18.81 -27.97 34.93
C LEU A 270 18.33 -28.02 36.38
N ALA A 271 19.26 -27.94 37.34
CA ALA A 271 18.97 -27.94 38.78
C ALA A 271 19.15 -26.58 39.45
N ALA A 272 19.97 -25.70 38.89
CA ALA A 272 20.17 -24.35 39.41
C ALA A 272 20.43 -23.33 38.30
N VAL A 273 19.83 -22.16 38.45
CA VAL A 273 20.02 -20.99 37.59
C VAL A 273 20.75 -19.91 38.36
N GLU A 274 21.74 -19.30 37.73
CA GLU A 274 22.46 -18.15 38.23
C GLU A 274 21.86 -16.88 37.64
N VAL A 275 21.44 -15.97 38.49
CA VAL A 275 21.06 -14.61 38.11
C VAL A 275 22.18 -13.69 38.56
N TRP A 276 22.78 -12.99 37.62
CA TRP A 276 23.96 -12.17 37.86
C TRP A 276 23.70 -10.71 37.48
N LEU A 277 24.43 -9.81 38.15
CA LEU A 277 24.40 -8.36 37.94
C LEU A 277 25.84 -7.85 37.88
N PHE A 278 26.15 -7.19 36.78
CA PHE A 278 27.37 -6.43 36.55
C PHE A 278 27.06 -4.93 36.56
N ASP A 279 27.84 -4.16 37.31
CA ASP A 279 27.71 -2.72 37.43
C ASP A 279 28.93 -2.06 36.78
N LYS A 280 28.70 -1.09 35.90
CA LYS A 280 29.80 -0.36 35.23
C LYS A 280 30.67 0.39 36.23
N GLU A 281 30.12 0.87 37.35
CA GLU A 281 30.90 1.61 38.34
C GLU A 281 31.76 0.66 39.22
N ASP A 282 31.49 -0.66 39.19
CA ASP A 282 32.26 -1.72 39.85
C ASP A 282 32.73 -2.78 38.85
N PHE A 283 33.74 -2.45 38.04
CA PHE A 283 34.34 -3.34 37.05
C PHE A 283 35.00 -4.62 37.62
N VAL A 284 35.15 -4.72 38.95
CA VAL A 284 35.89 -5.81 39.59
C VAL A 284 34.96 -6.93 40.06
N ARG A 285 33.67 -6.62 40.33
CA ARG A 285 32.74 -7.57 40.96
C ARG A 285 31.47 -7.74 40.13
N THR A 286 31.17 -9.00 39.81
CA THR A 286 29.85 -9.41 39.34
C THR A 286 29.16 -10.11 40.50
N LEU A 287 28.04 -9.57 40.97
CA LEU A 287 27.26 -10.20 42.03
C LEU A 287 26.30 -11.21 41.42
N ASN A 288 26.14 -12.36 42.07
CA ASN A 288 25.28 -13.42 41.60
C ASN A 288 24.43 -14.01 42.74
N LYS A 289 23.24 -14.48 42.37
CA LYS A 289 22.35 -15.26 43.25
C LYS A 289 21.83 -16.47 42.49
N LEU A 290 21.66 -17.57 43.20
CA LEU A 290 21.24 -18.84 42.63
C LEU A 290 19.77 -19.12 42.97
N LEU A 291 18.98 -19.39 41.93
CA LEU A 291 17.66 -19.99 42.03
C LEU A 291 17.78 -21.49 41.82
N VAL A 292 17.50 -22.27 42.86
CA VAL A 292 17.75 -23.71 42.89
C VAL A 292 16.45 -24.51 43.00
N THR A 293 16.45 -25.74 42.52
CA THR A 293 15.35 -26.69 42.77
C THR A 293 15.31 -27.11 44.24
N GLU A 294 14.16 -27.62 44.69
CA GLU A 294 14.00 -28.12 46.06
C GLU A 294 14.98 -29.26 46.36
N HIS A 295 15.24 -30.15 45.41
CA HIS A 295 16.23 -31.20 45.59
C HIS A 295 17.65 -30.64 45.73
N ALA A 296 18.07 -29.74 44.83
CA ALA A 296 19.42 -29.18 44.82
C ALA A 296 19.74 -28.39 46.09
N PHE A 297 18.72 -27.80 46.73
CA PHE A 297 18.87 -27.13 48.02
C PHE A 297 19.09 -28.09 49.20
N ASN A 298 18.43 -29.25 49.18
CA ASN A 298 18.42 -30.19 50.29
C ASN A 298 19.51 -31.29 50.21
N ASP A 299 20.09 -31.50 49.02
CA ASP A 299 21.20 -32.44 48.81
C ASP A 299 22.54 -31.81 49.28
N PRO A 300 23.20 -32.36 50.32
CA PRO A 300 24.45 -31.80 50.85
C PRO A 300 25.59 -31.69 49.83
N MET A 301 25.66 -32.60 48.85
CA MET A 301 26.72 -32.58 47.84
C MET A 301 26.50 -31.47 46.82
N LEU A 302 25.29 -31.38 46.27
CA LEU A 302 24.93 -30.31 45.32
C LEU A 302 24.99 -28.94 46.00
N ARG A 303 24.54 -28.88 47.25
CA ARG A 303 24.61 -27.69 48.08
C ARG A 303 26.04 -27.20 48.23
N ALA A 304 26.98 -28.05 48.64
CA ALA A 304 28.38 -27.65 48.81
C ALA A 304 29.02 -27.08 47.53
N GLU A 305 28.67 -27.61 46.36
CA GLU A 305 29.14 -27.07 45.08
C GLU A 305 28.52 -25.71 44.73
N LEU A 306 27.24 -25.50 45.06
CA LEU A 306 26.53 -24.23 44.84
C LEU A 306 27.05 -23.15 45.79
N GLU A 307 27.44 -23.51 47.02
CA GLU A 307 28.02 -22.58 48.00
C GLU A 307 29.36 -22.00 47.55
N ALA A 308 30.14 -22.75 46.76
CA ALA A 308 31.40 -22.25 46.19
C ALA A 308 31.21 -21.22 45.07
N ARG A 309 29.99 -21.04 44.55
CA ARG A 309 29.68 -20.13 43.44
C ARG A 309 29.11 -18.79 43.88
N VAL A 310 28.75 -18.63 45.16
CA VAL A 310 28.14 -17.41 45.70
C VAL A 310 28.99 -16.83 46.82
N ASP A 311 28.92 -15.52 47.00
CA ASP A 311 29.66 -14.84 48.07
C ASP A 311 29.08 -15.15 49.45
N ASN A 312 27.74 -15.17 49.59
CA ASN A 312 27.05 -15.47 50.85
C ASN A 312 26.08 -16.66 50.71
N PRO A 313 26.56 -17.90 50.96
CA PRO A 313 25.77 -19.13 50.93
C PRO A 313 24.41 -19.08 51.64
N ALA A 314 24.32 -18.35 52.76
CA ALA A 314 23.12 -18.27 53.58
C ALA A 314 21.98 -17.45 52.94
N THR A 315 22.29 -16.49 52.07
CA THR A 315 21.32 -15.51 51.53
C THR A 315 21.24 -15.50 50.01
N ASP A 316 22.22 -16.08 49.32
CA ASP A 316 22.37 -15.97 47.88
C ASP A 316 21.86 -17.21 47.14
N ILE A 317 21.52 -18.28 47.87
CA ILE A 317 20.93 -19.48 47.30
C ILE A 317 19.49 -19.59 47.78
N VAL A 318 18.55 -19.49 46.85
CA VAL A 318 17.11 -19.43 47.14
C VAL A 318 16.38 -20.53 46.37
N VAL A 319 15.49 -21.25 47.06
CA VAL A 319 14.63 -22.25 46.44
C VAL A 319 13.62 -21.56 45.52
N ALA A 320 13.61 -21.96 44.26
CA ALA A 320 12.67 -21.43 43.29
C ALA A 320 11.26 -21.99 43.59
N ARG A 321 10.29 -21.07 43.77
CA ARG A 321 8.83 -21.35 43.74
C ARG A 321 8.12 -20.29 42.90
N PRO A 322 6.92 -20.56 42.34
CA PRO A 322 6.14 -19.52 41.68
C PRO A 322 5.92 -18.32 42.61
N GLY A 323 6.26 -17.12 42.14
CA GLY A 323 6.20 -15.90 42.94
C GLY A 323 7.42 -15.63 43.82
N THR A 324 8.40 -16.54 43.92
CA THR A 324 9.68 -16.25 44.59
C THR A 324 10.38 -15.10 43.87
N THR A 325 10.99 -14.21 44.64
CA THR A 325 11.73 -13.05 44.13
C THR A 325 13.09 -12.99 44.78
N ILE A 326 14.13 -12.82 43.97
CA ILE A 326 15.50 -12.57 44.43
C ILE A 326 15.90 -11.14 44.02
N THR A 327 16.66 -10.49 44.89
CA THR A 327 17.14 -9.13 44.65
C THR A 327 18.67 -9.12 44.72
N VAL A 328 19.34 -8.73 43.65
CA VAL A 328 20.80 -8.54 43.59
C VAL A 328 21.06 -7.04 43.62
N GLU A 329 21.87 -6.56 44.56
CA GLU A 329 22.10 -5.13 44.75
C GLU A 329 23.59 -4.80 44.70
N THR A 330 23.95 -3.82 43.87
CA THR A 330 25.25 -3.16 43.90
C THR A 330 25.10 -1.77 44.53
N ASP A 331 26.17 -0.96 44.45
CA ASP A 331 26.16 0.43 44.93
C ASP A 331 25.29 1.34 44.06
N ALA A 332 25.22 1.10 42.74
CA ALA A 332 24.46 1.93 41.80
C ALA A 332 23.19 1.26 41.28
N LEU A 333 23.12 -0.08 41.20
CA LEU A 333 22.02 -0.81 40.59
C LEU A 333 21.32 -1.77 41.56
N MET A 334 20.04 -2.00 41.32
CA MET A 334 19.26 -3.07 41.94
C MET A 334 18.59 -3.89 40.85
N LEU A 335 18.81 -5.20 40.87
CA LEU A 335 18.17 -6.18 39.99
C LEU A 335 17.19 -7.02 40.81
N GLN A 336 15.97 -7.21 40.31
CA GLN A 336 14.99 -8.11 40.87
C GLN A 336 14.63 -9.16 39.81
N ALA A 337 14.81 -10.44 40.16
CA ALA A 337 14.32 -11.54 39.34
C ALA A 337 13.17 -12.24 40.07
N LYS A 338 11.98 -12.19 39.47
CA LYS A 338 10.77 -12.83 39.96
C LYS A 338 10.45 -14.06 39.13
N VAL A 339 10.16 -15.18 39.80
CA VAL A 339 9.67 -16.36 39.10
C VAL A 339 8.19 -16.17 38.77
N VAL A 340 7.89 -16.02 37.49
CA VAL A 340 6.52 -15.86 36.98
C VAL A 340 5.82 -17.20 36.91
N ASP A 341 6.54 -18.22 36.42
CA ASP A 341 6.01 -19.54 36.15
C ASP A 341 7.15 -20.55 36.19
N MET A 342 6.89 -21.75 36.72
CA MET A 342 7.85 -22.84 36.71
C MET A 342 7.15 -24.18 36.70
N LYS A 343 7.82 -25.16 36.11
CA LYS A 343 7.39 -26.56 36.12
C LYS A 343 8.61 -27.43 36.38
N TYR A 344 8.54 -28.27 37.41
CA TYR A 344 9.52 -29.33 37.59
C TYR A 344 9.31 -30.41 36.54
N GLY A 345 10.41 -30.94 36.02
CA GLY A 345 10.34 -32.09 35.14
C GLY A 345 10.24 -33.38 35.95
N ASP A 346 9.63 -34.38 35.32
CA ASP A 346 9.60 -35.75 35.81
C ASP A 346 10.08 -36.66 34.67
N ASN A 347 11.17 -37.38 34.91
CA ASN A 347 11.71 -38.35 33.97
C ASN A 347 11.76 -39.77 34.57
N GLY A 348 11.20 -40.00 35.76
CA GLY A 348 11.22 -41.27 36.47
C GLY A 348 12.61 -41.82 36.85
N ILE A 349 13.69 -41.07 36.56
CA ILE A 349 15.09 -41.47 36.80
C ILE A 349 15.70 -40.60 37.89
N GLN A 350 15.49 -39.28 37.79
CA GLN A 350 15.96 -38.32 38.79
C GLN A 350 14.95 -38.24 39.95
N PRO A 351 15.41 -37.86 41.17
CA PRO A 351 14.51 -37.64 42.29
C PRO A 351 13.42 -36.59 41.99
N PRO A 352 12.26 -36.62 42.66
CA PRO A 352 11.23 -35.59 42.51
C PRO A 352 11.78 -34.17 42.79
N ASN A 353 11.23 -33.16 42.10
CA ASN A 353 11.58 -31.74 42.23
C ASN A 353 13.10 -31.47 42.05
N SER A 354 13.76 -32.23 41.18
CA SER A 354 15.20 -32.18 41.01
C SER A 354 15.68 -31.28 39.87
N PHE A 355 14.88 -31.12 38.83
CA PHE A 355 15.19 -30.25 37.69
C PHE A 355 13.98 -29.49 37.15
N PHE A 356 14.24 -28.39 36.46
CA PHE A 356 13.21 -27.60 35.77
C PHE A 356 12.94 -28.16 34.37
N GLU A 357 11.67 -28.31 33.99
CA GLU A 357 11.24 -28.54 32.59
C GLU A 357 11.05 -27.19 31.87
N THR A 358 10.47 -26.22 32.59
CA THR A 358 10.27 -24.84 32.14
C THR A 358 10.43 -23.91 33.32
N LEU A 359 11.13 -22.79 33.12
CA LEU A 359 11.27 -21.73 34.12
C LEU A 359 11.16 -20.38 33.41
N LYS A 360 10.27 -19.51 33.90
CA LYS A 360 10.09 -18.14 33.39
C LYS A 360 10.44 -17.15 34.49
N LEU A 361 11.46 -16.35 34.24
CA LEU A 361 11.94 -15.29 35.13
C LEU A 361 11.63 -13.94 34.51
N GLN A 362 10.92 -13.10 35.25
CA GLN A 362 10.81 -11.68 34.94
C GLN A 362 11.96 -10.97 35.65
N VAL A 363 12.81 -10.32 34.87
CA VAL A 363 14.00 -9.63 35.34
C VAL A 363 13.79 -8.14 35.16
N GLU A 364 13.93 -7.40 36.26
CA GLU A 364 13.74 -5.95 36.32
C GLU A 364 14.94 -5.29 37.00
N ALA A 365 15.44 -4.20 36.44
CA ALA A 365 16.54 -3.44 37.04
C ALA A 365 16.19 -1.97 37.27
N TRP A 366 16.74 -1.39 38.34
CA TRP A 366 16.60 0.01 38.74
C TRP A 366 17.96 0.60 39.11
N GLU A 367 18.08 1.92 38.98
CA GLU A 367 19.22 2.68 39.47
C GLU A 367 18.92 3.23 40.88
N LYS A 368 19.80 2.93 41.84
CA LYS A 368 19.67 3.37 43.24
C LYS A 368 19.99 4.85 43.43
N LYS A 369 20.83 5.44 42.56
CA LYS A 369 21.30 6.84 42.66
C LYS A 369 20.49 7.87 41.85
N GLY A 370 19.41 7.46 41.18
CA GLY A 370 18.57 8.34 40.36
C GLY A 370 17.24 8.82 40.98
N GLY A 371 16.88 8.36 42.18
CA GLY A 371 15.57 8.62 42.82
C GLY A 371 15.33 10.05 43.35
N GLY A 372 16.11 11.04 42.92
CA GLY A 372 16.06 12.43 43.40
C GLY A 372 16.02 13.43 42.25
N GLY A 373 14.97 13.43 41.45
CA GLY A 373 14.88 14.35 40.31
C GLY A 373 13.61 14.20 39.50
N MET A 374 12.45 14.37 40.13
CA MET A 374 11.17 14.44 39.43
C MET A 374 11.14 15.71 38.56
N LYS A 375 11.66 15.63 37.33
CA LYS A 375 11.31 16.58 36.27
C LYS A 375 9.88 16.26 35.87
N THR A 376 8.97 17.05 36.39
CA THR A 376 7.57 17.13 35.97
C THR A 376 7.50 17.23 34.45
N MET A 377 7.02 16.17 33.78
CA MET A 377 6.51 16.31 32.42
C MET A 377 5.13 16.96 32.49
N PRO A 378 4.85 18.01 31.69
CA PRO A 378 3.54 18.63 31.68
C PRO A 378 2.51 17.68 31.09
N VAL A 379 1.41 17.50 31.83
CA VAL A 379 0.21 16.80 31.42
C VAL A 379 -0.37 17.52 30.19
N ALA A 380 -0.43 16.82 29.04
CA ALA A 380 -1.22 17.27 27.91
C ALA A 380 -2.72 17.23 28.29
N PRO A 381 -3.46 18.35 28.25
CA PRO A 381 -4.84 18.35 28.70
C PRO A 381 -5.75 17.65 27.68
N MET A 382 -6.59 16.75 28.22
CA MET A 382 -7.74 16.15 27.57
C MET A 382 -8.63 17.22 26.93
N SER A 383 -9.03 16.95 25.68
CA SER A 383 -10.04 17.70 24.95
C SER A 383 -11.45 17.31 25.43
N ALA A 384 -12.25 18.27 25.89
CA ALA A 384 -13.70 18.21 25.85
C ALA A 384 -14.36 19.60 26.02
N ALA A 385 -15.37 19.83 25.17
CA ALA A 385 -16.54 20.71 25.32
C ALA A 385 -16.51 22.18 24.79
N VAL A 386 -17.35 22.37 23.77
CA VAL A 386 -18.00 23.58 23.21
C VAL A 386 -18.97 24.18 24.28
N PRO A 387 -19.32 25.49 24.41
CA PRO A 387 -19.82 26.38 23.33
C PRO A 387 -19.60 27.92 23.38
N ALA A 388 -19.80 28.54 22.20
CA ALA A 388 -20.39 29.85 21.83
C ALA A 388 -20.14 31.14 22.67
N MET A 389 -19.68 32.23 22.01
CA MET A 389 -20.45 33.45 21.66
C MET A 389 -19.52 34.56 21.08
N ALA A 390 -20.08 35.41 20.21
CA ALA A 390 -19.42 36.36 19.30
C ALA A 390 -18.96 37.70 19.95
N PRO A 391 -18.25 38.61 19.23
CA PRO A 391 -17.32 39.64 19.78
C PRO A 391 -17.93 41.05 19.91
N PRO A 392 -17.16 42.04 20.42
CA PRO A 392 -17.25 43.40 19.85
C PRO A 392 -15.89 44.13 19.60
N PRO A 393 -15.84 45.16 18.71
CA PRO A 393 -14.65 45.91 18.22
C PRO A 393 -14.53 47.34 18.85
N PRO A 394 -13.74 48.32 18.33
CA PRO A 394 -12.32 48.40 17.94
C PRO A 394 -11.50 49.55 18.63
N ALA A 395 -10.16 49.49 18.49
CA ALA A 395 -9.07 50.52 18.44
C ALA A 395 -9.06 51.79 19.35
N PRO A 396 -7.85 52.25 19.79
CA PRO A 396 -7.12 53.23 18.97
C PRO A 396 -5.60 52.96 18.84
N ALA A 397 -5.06 53.40 17.71
CA ALA A 397 -3.65 53.29 17.34
C ALA A 397 -2.79 54.41 17.96
N PHE A 398 -1.61 54.09 18.51
CA PHE A 398 -0.51 55.05 18.65
C PHE A 398 0.89 54.40 18.57
N ALA A 399 1.66 54.91 17.59
CA ALA A 399 3.09 55.21 17.55
C ALA A 399 4.15 54.18 18.01
N GLN A 400 4.95 53.71 17.04
CA GLN A 400 6.24 53.06 17.25
C GLN A 400 7.35 54.10 17.52
N PRO A 401 8.24 53.89 18.50
CA PRO A 401 9.54 54.56 18.56
C PRO A 401 10.60 53.79 17.76
N ALA A 402 11.47 54.54 17.08
CA ALA A 402 12.55 54.07 16.22
C ALA A 402 13.64 53.27 16.96
N ALA A 403 14.13 52.21 16.31
CA ALA A 403 15.33 51.47 16.73
C ALA A 403 16.58 51.98 15.98
N PRO A 404 17.76 52.06 16.63
CA PRO A 404 18.98 52.57 16.02
C PRO A 404 19.60 51.58 15.01
N ALA A 405 20.24 52.16 13.99
CA ALA A 405 20.87 51.49 12.86
C ALA A 405 22.07 50.62 13.29
N TYR A 406 22.08 49.37 12.82
CA TYR A 406 23.25 48.48 12.86
C TYR A 406 23.94 48.51 11.49
N THR A 407 25.23 48.85 11.48
CA THR A 407 26.12 48.74 10.32
C THR A 407 26.71 47.32 10.25
N PRO A 408 26.70 46.65 9.08
CA PRO A 408 27.29 45.32 8.94
C PRO A 408 28.82 45.39 8.77
N LEU A 409 29.53 44.47 9.44
CA LEU A 409 30.96 44.21 9.28
C LEU A 409 31.24 43.40 7.99
N PRO A 410 32.42 43.57 7.37
CA PRO A 410 32.75 42.98 6.06
C PRO A 410 32.99 41.45 6.10
N PRO A 411 32.77 40.74 4.97
CA PRO A 411 32.83 39.29 4.91
C PRO A 411 34.27 38.76 4.97
N THR A 412 34.52 37.86 5.93
CA THR A 412 35.72 37.02 5.98
C THR A 412 35.62 35.89 4.95
N GLN A 413 36.70 35.70 4.21
CA GLN A 413 36.85 34.79 3.09
C GLN A 413 36.78 33.33 3.55
N MET A 414 35.97 32.52 2.88
CA MET A 414 35.99 31.06 3.01
C MET A 414 37.18 30.48 2.23
N PRO A 415 37.86 29.43 2.73
CA PRO A 415 38.89 28.73 1.98
C PRO A 415 38.30 27.91 0.81
N PRO A 416 39.06 27.71 -0.28
CA PRO A 416 38.58 27.04 -1.50
C PRO A 416 38.33 25.53 -1.30
N PRO A 417 37.41 24.93 -2.10
CA PRO A 417 37.08 23.52 -2.02
C PRO A 417 38.20 22.61 -2.56
N PRO A 418 38.29 21.34 -2.09
CA PRO A 418 39.27 20.37 -2.57
C PRO A 418 38.97 19.89 -4.01
N PRO A 419 40.01 19.47 -4.77
CA PRO A 419 39.88 19.08 -6.17
C PRO A 419 39.11 17.76 -6.37
N PRO A 420 38.57 17.50 -7.57
CA PRO A 420 37.77 16.31 -7.86
C PRO A 420 38.60 15.02 -7.77
N ARG A 421 38.02 13.97 -7.19
CA ARG A 421 38.58 12.61 -7.24
C ARG A 421 38.53 12.08 -8.68
N THR A 422 39.69 11.71 -9.20
CA THR A 422 39.85 10.93 -10.43
C THR A 422 39.19 9.55 -10.25
N GLN A 423 38.36 9.14 -11.22
CA GLN A 423 37.81 7.78 -11.28
C GLN A 423 38.95 6.77 -11.52
N PRO A 424 38.89 5.56 -10.94
CA PRO A 424 39.82 4.49 -11.26
C PRO A 424 39.65 4.04 -12.72
N GLN A 425 40.78 3.81 -13.38
CA GLN A 425 40.86 3.14 -14.68
C GLN A 425 40.24 1.74 -14.58
N ASP A 426 39.26 1.46 -15.44
CA ASP A 426 38.86 0.10 -15.76
C ASP A 426 39.97 -0.50 -16.64
N ASP A 427 40.79 -1.34 -16.03
CA ASP A 427 41.61 -2.32 -16.72
C ASP A 427 40.67 -3.33 -17.38
N ASP A 428 40.54 -3.25 -18.71
CA ASP A 428 39.90 -4.26 -19.55
C ASP A 428 40.95 -5.32 -19.95
N PRO A 429 40.90 -6.56 -19.41
CA PRO A 429 41.89 -7.58 -19.69
C PRO A 429 41.53 -8.46 -20.91
N PHE A 430 40.51 -8.13 -21.70
CA PHE A 430 40.14 -8.90 -22.88
C PHE A 430 40.06 -8.04 -24.14
N GLY A 431 41.24 -7.76 -24.70
CA GLY A 431 41.40 -7.24 -26.04
C GLY A 431 40.71 -8.12 -27.09
N GLY A 432 39.85 -7.50 -27.89
CA GLY A 432 39.17 -8.12 -29.02
C GLY A 432 38.85 -7.07 -30.07
N THR A 433 39.83 -6.76 -30.91
CA THR A 433 39.68 -5.98 -32.15
C THR A 433 38.70 -6.70 -33.08
N GLY A 434 37.59 -6.03 -33.42
CA GLY A 434 36.55 -6.55 -34.30
C GLY A 434 35.91 -5.45 -35.14
N ASP A 435 36.68 -5.04 -36.14
CA ASP A 435 36.30 -4.38 -37.40
C ASP A 435 34.88 -4.72 -37.90
N PHE A 436 34.01 -3.72 -38.10
CA PHE A 436 32.89 -3.78 -39.06
C PHE A 436 32.49 -2.39 -39.57
N THR A 437 32.96 -2.09 -40.76
CA THR A 437 32.33 -1.15 -41.71
C THR A 437 30.99 -1.72 -42.21
N PRO A 438 30.04 -0.86 -42.60
CA PRO A 438 29.14 -1.20 -43.68
C PRO A 438 29.31 -0.24 -44.85
N ILE A 439 29.61 -0.85 -46.00
CA ILE A 439 29.46 -0.30 -47.35
C ILE A 439 27.96 -0.23 -47.66
N GLY A 440 27.57 0.72 -48.51
CA GLY A 440 26.21 1.25 -48.59
C GLY A 440 25.16 0.37 -49.26
N SER A 441 23.94 0.89 -49.22
CA SER A 441 22.93 0.92 -50.29
C SER A 441 22.02 2.11 -50.01
#